data_AF-A0A523VGF1-F1
#
_entry.id   AF-A0A523VGF1-F1
#
_cell.length_a   1.000
_cell.length_b   1.000
_cell.length_c   1.000
_cell.angle_alpha   90.00
_cell.angle_beta   90.00
_cell.angle_gamma   90.00
#
_symmetry.space_group_name_H-M   'P 1'
#
loop_
_entity.id
_entity.type
_entity.pdbx_description
1 polymer ?
#
loop_
_entity_poly.entity_id
_entity_poly.type
_entity_poly.pdbx_seq_one_letter_code
_entity_poly.pdbx_strand_id
1 'polypeptide(L)'
;MARRPTLFVKLGGSLITDKSSPSTARPEVIERIAAETREALDSDPGLRLLLGHGSGSFGHWAAKPYSTRQGVHTPDGWRGYAQVAAAAAKLNGIVTATFLAAGVPVLSFQPSASARCKDGVLHHLNT
;
A
#
# COMPACT_ATOMS: atom_id res chain seq x y z
N MET A 1 -17.36 -18.21 21.35
CA MET A 1 -16.48 -18.66 20.24
C MET A 1 -15.17 -17.87 20.29
N ALA A 2 -14.02 -18.54 20.16
CA ALA A 2 -12.73 -17.87 20.14
C ALA A 2 -12.59 -16.99 18.88
N ARG A 3 -12.10 -15.76 19.03
CA ARG A 3 -11.93 -14.81 17.93
C ARG A 3 -10.83 -15.33 16.99
N ARG A 4 -11.17 -15.60 15.72
CA ARG A 4 -10.17 -16.01 14.72
C ARG A 4 -9.10 -14.92 14.52
N PRO A 5 -7.83 -15.31 14.32
CA PRO A 5 -6.74 -14.38 14.09
C PRO A 5 -6.93 -13.64 12.75
N THR A 6 -6.37 -12.44 12.67
CA THR A 6 -6.30 -11.68 11.41
C THR A 6 -5.00 -12.03 10.70
N LEU A 7 -5.08 -12.45 9.44
CA LEU A 7 -3.92 -12.73 8.61
C LEU A 7 -3.49 -11.45 7.90
N PHE A 8 -2.22 -11.06 8.07
CA PHE A 8 -1.62 -9.96 7.34
C PHE A 8 -0.90 -10.49 6.10
N VAL A 9 -1.32 -10.04 4.92
CA VAL A 9 -0.70 -10.38 3.63
C VAL A 9 -0.02 -9.13 3.07
N LYS A 10 1.29 -9.23 2.81
CA LYS A 10 2.07 -8.14 2.23
C LYS A 10 2.42 -8.37 0.77
N LEU A 11 1.89 -7.52 -0.11
CA LEU A 11 2.27 -7.45 -1.51
C LEU A 11 3.55 -6.62 -1.66
N GLY A 12 4.62 -7.25 -2.14
CA GLY A 12 5.88 -6.54 -2.41
C GLY A 12 5.70 -5.48 -3.50
N GLY A 13 6.33 -4.31 -3.34
CA GLY A 13 6.23 -3.25 -4.36
C GLY A 13 6.74 -3.72 -5.74
N SER A 14 7.78 -4.56 -5.79
CA SER A 14 8.27 -5.16 -7.05
C SER A 14 7.34 -6.19 -7.67
N LEU A 15 6.43 -6.78 -6.88
CA LEU A 15 5.45 -7.72 -7.39
C LEU A 15 4.39 -7.00 -8.22
N ILE A 16 3.91 -5.85 -7.71
CA ILE A 16 2.78 -5.11 -8.29
C ILE A 16 3.21 -3.91 -9.15
N THR A 17 4.50 -3.63 -9.26
CA THR A 17 5.05 -2.55 -10.09
C THR A 17 6.29 -2.99 -10.85
N ASP A 18 6.58 -2.33 -11.96
CA ASP A 18 7.88 -2.40 -12.59
C ASP A 18 8.83 -1.37 -11.96
N LYS A 19 9.96 -1.85 -11.42
CA LYS A 19 10.99 -0.99 -10.80
C LYS A 19 11.82 -0.22 -11.83
N SER A 20 11.92 -0.73 -13.06
CA SER A 20 12.73 -0.14 -14.13
C SER A 20 12.12 1.14 -14.69
N SER A 21 10.79 1.28 -14.58
CA SER A 21 10.03 2.42 -15.09
C SER A 21 9.32 3.17 -13.96
N PRO A 22 9.34 4.52 -13.95
CA PRO A 22 8.68 5.30 -12.92
C PRO A 22 7.16 5.08 -12.93
N SER A 23 6.56 4.97 -11.73
CA SER A 23 5.10 4.90 -11.55
C SER A 23 4.36 3.92 -12.47
N THR A 24 4.93 2.72 -12.67
CA THR A 24 4.42 1.72 -13.60
C THR A 24 3.86 0.52 -12.84
N ALA A 25 2.54 0.36 -12.80
CA ALA A 25 1.88 -0.79 -12.19
C ALA A 25 1.97 -2.04 -13.09
N ARG A 26 1.71 -3.23 -12.52
CA ARG A 26 1.56 -4.49 -13.26
C ARG A 26 0.08 -4.94 -13.16
N PRO A 27 -0.83 -4.44 -14.03
CA PRO A 27 -2.26 -4.69 -13.91
C PRO A 27 -2.60 -6.18 -13.84
N GLU A 28 -2.06 -6.97 -14.77
CA GLU A 28 -2.22 -8.43 -14.84
C GLU A 28 -1.93 -9.14 -13.50
N VAL A 29 -0.89 -8.69 -12.79
CA VAL A 29 -0.50 -9.26 -11.48
C VAL A 29 -1.47 -8.82 -10.39
N ILE A 30 -1.89 -7.56 -10.39
CA ILE A 30 -2.84 -7.03 -9.40
C ILE A 30 -4.21 -7.68 -9.58
N GLU A 31 -4.67 -7.86 -10.82
CA GLU A 31 -5.93 -8.52 -11.16
C GLU A 31 -5.95 -9.98 -10.72
N ARG A 32 -4.88 -10.73 -11.04
CA ARG A 32 -4.75 -12.12 -10.56
C ARG A 32 -4.80 -12.21 -9.04
N ILE A 33 -4.07 -11.36 -8.32
CA ILE A 33 -4.06 -11.35 -6.85
C ILE A 33 -5.45 -11.00 -6.29
N ALA A 34 -6.17 -10.06 -6.93
CA ALA A 34 -7.52 -9.71 -6.53
C ALA A 34 -8.49 -10.89 -6.67
N ALA A 35 -8.40 -11.63 -7.77
CA ALA A 35 -9.18 -12.85 -7.99
C ALA A 35 -8.85 -13.95 -6.96
N GLU A 36 -7.56 -14.22 -6.72
CA GLU A 36 -7.11 -15.18 -5.69
C GLU A 36 -7.60 -14.77 -4.28
N THR A 37 -7.62 -13.47 -4.00
CA THR A 37 -8.15 -12.95 -2.72
C THR A 37 -9.65 -13.18 -2.60
N ARG A 38 -10.41 -12.97 -3.70
CA ARG A 38 -11.85 -13.25 -3.73
C ARG A 38 -12.13 -14.73 -3.48
N GLU A 39 -11.43 -15.61 -4.18
CA GLU A 39 -11.57 -17.06 -4.03
C GLU A 39 -11.27 -17.54 -2.60
N ALA A 40 -10.25 -16.97 -1.95
CA ALA A 40 -9.93 -17.27 -0.55
C ALA A 40 -11.05 -16.84 0.41
N LEU A 41 -11.65 -15.67 0.18
CA LEU A 41 -12.79 -15.18 0.98
C LEU A 41 -14.07 -16.00 0.76
N ASP A 42 -14.29 -16.49 -0.47
CA ASP A 42 -15.39 -17.42 -0.78
C ASP A 42 -15.22 -18.76 -0.08
N SER A 43 -13.98 -19.27 -0.06
CA SER A 43 -13.66 -20.59 0.50
C SER A 43 -13.68 -20.62 2.02
N ASP A 44 -13.42 -19.49 2.69
CA ASP A 44 -13.48 -19.36 4.14
C ASP A 44 -14.17 -18.05 4.56
N PRO A 45 -15.49 -18.07 4.81
CA PRO A 45 -16.24 -16.89 5.30
C PRO A 45 -15.75 -16.36 6.65
N GLY A 46 -14.98 -17.14 7.41
CA GLY A 46 -14.38 -16.72 8.68
C GLY A 46 -12.99 -16.10 8.53
N LEU A 47 -12.44 -16.02 7.31
CA LEU A 47 -11.14 -15.44 7.02
C LEU A 47 -11.15 -13.93 7.26
N ARG A 48 -10.14 -13.45 7.99
CA ARG A 48 -9.98 -12.02 8.29
C ARG A 48 -8.64 -11.56 7.74
N LEU A 49 -8.67 -10.72 6.71
CA LEU A 49 -7.47 -10.24 6.04
C LEU A 49 -7.16 -8.79 6.39
N LEU A 50 -5.88 -8.51 6.62
CA LEU A 50 -5.29 -7.19 6.49
C LEU A 50 -4.33 -7.25 5.30
N LEU A 51 -4.52 -6.36 4.33
CA LEU A 51 -3.66 -6.29 3.15
C LEU A 51 -2.75 -5.07 3.26
N GLY A 52 -1.47 -5.24 2.93
CA GLY A 52 -0.55 -4.13 2.80
C GLY A 52 0.29 -4.27 1.54
N HIS A 53 0.57 -3.17 0.84
CA HIS A 53 1.45 -3.20 -0.32
C HIS A 53 2.64 -2.23 -0.16
N GLY A 54 3.73 -2.48 -0.90
CA GLY A 54 4.81 -1.51 -1.03
C GLY A 54 4.42 -0.39 -2.00
N SER A 55 5.06 0.78 -1.89
CA SER A 55 4.84 1.90 -2.83
C SER A 55 5.45 1.66 -4.22
N GLY A 56 6.23 0.59 -4.40
CA GLY A 56 6.82 0.22 -5.68
C GLY A 56 7.60 1.36 -6.37
N SER A 57 7.56 1.38 -7.70
CA SER A 57 8.14 2.46 -8.51
C SER A 57 7.41 3.80 -8.38
N PHE A 58 6.25 3.87 -7.73
CA PHE A 58 5.57 5.13 -7.48
C PHE A 58 6.31 5.90 -6.38
N GLY A 59 6.46 5.28 -5.20
CA GLY A 59 7.13 5.95 -4.06
C GLY A 59 8.64 6.09 -4.24
N HIS A 60 9.33 5.10 -4.83
CA HIS A 60 10.79 5.16 -5.00
C HIS A 60 11.22 6.33 -5.87
N TRP A 61 10.56 6.52 -7.02
CA TRP A 61 10.91 7.58 -7.95
C TRP A 61 10.48 8.96 -7.42
N ALA A 62 9.32 9.06 -6.78
CA ALA A 62 8.87 10.31 -6.16
C ALA A 62 9.77 10.78 -5.01
N ALA A 63 10.38 9.87 -4.26
CA ALA A 63 11.23 10.22 -3.11
C ALA A 63 12.66 10.64 -3.51
N LYS A 64 13.14 10.18 -4.67
CA LYS A 64 14.53 10.34 -5.12
C LYS A 64 15.03 11.80 -5.11
N PRO A 65 14.24 12.83 -5.49
CA PRO A 65 14.71 14.21 -5.49
C PRO A 65 14.82 14.85 -4.10
N TYR A 66 14.18 14.26 -3.07
CA TYR A 66 13.94 14.95 -1.79
C TYR A 66 14.52 14.25 -0.56
N SER A 67 15.07 13.04 -0.71
CA SER A 67 15.67 12.26 0.39
C SER A 67 14.76 12.09 1.61
N THR A 68 13.44 12.03 1.43
CA THR A 68 12.44 12.01 2.51
C THR A 68 12.60 10.86 3.52
N ARG A 69 13.33 9.80 3.16
CA ARG A 69 13.69 8.70 4.05
C ARG A 69 14.58 9.13 5.22
N GLN A 70 15.35 10.21 5.06
CA GLN A 70 16.26 10.73 6.09
C GLN A 70 15.57 11.67 7.09
N GLY A 71 14.25 11.86 6.96
CA GLY A 71 13.51 12.87 7.68
C GLY A 71 13.24 14.11 6.83
N VAL A 72 12.28 14.92 7.28
CA VAL A 72 11.79 16.10 6.56
C VAL A 72 11.88 17.30 7.49
N HIS A 73 12.76 18.25 7.17
CA HIS A 73 13.08 19.39 8.02
C HIS A 73 13.06 20.74 7.27
N THR A 74 12.84 20.72 5.96
CA THR A 74 12.87 21.90 5.09
C THR A 74 11.57 22.04 4.30
N PRO A 75 11.23 23.24 3.79
CA PRO A 75 10.08 23.41 2.91
C PRO A 75 10.09 22.47 1.70
N ASP A 76 11.25 22.24 1.09
CA ASP A 76 11.39 21.31 -0.04
C ASP A 76 11.21 19.86 0.37
N GLY A 77 11.69 19.47 1.55
CA GLY A 77 11.40 18.15 2.10
C GLY A 77 9.90 17.93 2.31
N TRP A 78 9.17 18.94 2.80
CA TRP A 78 7.72 18.86 2.98
C TRP A 78 6.97 18.78 1.65
N ARG A 79 7.44 19.48 0.61
CA ARG A 79 6.94 19.30 -0.78
C ARG A 79 7.18 17.88 -1.26
N GLY A 80 8.37 17.33 -1.04
CA GLY A 80 8.71 15.95 -1.36
C GLY A 80 7.85 14.92 -0.63
N TYR A 81 7.58 15.16 0.66
CA TYR A 81 6.69 14.32 1.45
C TYR A 81 5.28 14.25 0.83
N ALA A 82 4.71 15.40 0.47
CA ALA A 82 3.40 15.47 -0.18
C ALA A 82 3.39 14.73 -1.53
N GLN A 83 4.44 14.87 -2.34
CA GLN A 83 4.56 14.18 -3.63
C GLN A 83 4.68 12.66 -3.48
N VAL A 84 5.47 12.18 -2.51
CA VAL A 84 5.60 10.76 -2.20
C VAL A 84 4.27 10.19 -1.71
N ALA A 85 3.56 10.91 -0.83
CA ALA A 85 2.25 10.50 -0.35
C ALA A 85 1.23 10.39 -1.49
N ALA A 86 1.19 11.37 -2.39
CA ALA A 86 0.32 11.35 -3.58
C ALA A 86 0.65 10.18 -4.53
N ALA A 87 1.94 9.91 -4.77
CA ALA A 87 2.37 8.80 -5.61
C ALA A 87 1.97 7.44 -5.00
N ALA A 88 2.17 7.26 -3.70
CA ALA A 88 1.74 6.06 -2.99
C ALA A 88 0.21 5.89 -3.02
N ALA A 89 -0.54 6.98 -2.83
CA ALA A 89 -2.00 6.98 -2.92
C ALA A 89 -2.50 6.62 -4.33
N LYS A 90 -1.80 7.05 -5.39
CA LYS A 90 -2.12 6.67 -6.77
C LYS A 90 -2.01 5.16 -7.00
N LEU A 91 -0.93 4.53 -6.53
CA LEU A 91 -0.79 3.07 -6.59
C LEU A 91 -1.88 2.37 -5.77
N ASN A 92 -2.14 2.85 -4.56
CA ASN A 92 -3.22 2.32 -3.72
C ASN A 92 -4.58 2.43 -4.43
N GLY A 93 -4.86 3.54 -5.12
CA GLY A 93 -6.09 3.71 -5.91
C GLY A 93 -6.24 2.65 -7.01
N ILE A 94 -5.16 2.31 -7.73
CA ILE A 94 -5.17 1.23 -8.73
C ILE A 94 -5.51 -0.11 -8.05
N VAL A 95 -4.80 -0.46 -6.98
CA VAL A 95 -5.02 -1.72 -6.25
C VAL A 95 -6.45 -1.80 -5.72
N THR A 96 -6.94 -0.75 -5.05
CA THR A 96 -8.29 -0.68 -4.51
C THR A 96 -9.36 -0.81 -5.60
N ALA A 97 -9.21 -0.10 -6.72
CA ALA A 97 -10.15 -0.19 -7.83
C ALA A 97 -10.20 -1.61 -8.42
N THR A 98 -9.04 -2.25 -8.63
CA THR A 98 -8.96 -3.63 -9.11
C THR A 98 -9.59 -4.62 -8.14
N PHE A 99 -9.34 -4.48 -6.84
CA PHE A 99 -9.93 -5.35 -5.81
C PHE A 99 -11.44 -5.20 -5.72
N LEU A 100 -11.95 -3.97 -5.77
CA LEU A 100 -13.40 -3.70 -5.82
C LEU A 100 -14.04 -4.28 -7.08
N ALA A 101 -13.38 -4.16 -8.24
CA ALA A 101 -13.86 -4.75 -9.49
C ALA A 101 -13.93 -6.29 -9.44
N ALA A 102 -13.03 -6.93 -8.68
CA ALA A 102 -13.07 -8.38 -8.40
C ALA A 102 -14.07 -8.77 -7.29
N GLY A 103 -14.85 -7.83 -6.76
CA GLY A 103 -15.82 -8.08 -5.71
C GLY A 103 -15.21 -8.33 -4.33
N VAL A 104 -13.97 -7.87 -4.09
CA VAL A 104 -13.32 -7.87 -2.77
C VAL A 104 -13.64 -6.55 -2.05
N PRO A 105 -14.32 -6.56 -0.89
CA PRO A 105 -14.72 -5.35 -0.18
C PRO A 105 -13.55 -4.75 0.60
N VAL A 106 -12.66 -4.04 -0.11
CA VAL A 106 -11.48 -3.41 0.48
C VAL A 106 -11.74 -1.98 0.94
N LEU A 107 -11.14 -1.61 2.08
CA LEU A 107 -11.07 -0.25 2.60
C LEU A 107 -9.59 0.14 2.78
N SER A 108 -9.20 1.29 2.26
CA SER A 108 -7.82 1.78 2.34
C SER A 108 -7.58 2.60 3.61
N PHE A 109 -6.45 2.34 4.28
CA PHE A 109 -5.94 3.14 5.39
C PHE A 109 -4.60 3.75 5.01
N GLN A 110 -4.53 5.08 4.92
CA GLN A 110 -3.34 5.80 4.48
C GLN A 110 -2.37 6.02 5.66
N PRO A 111 -1.15 5.45 5.64
CA PRO A 111 -0.21 5.60 6.76
C PRO A 111 0.21 7.04 7.02
N SER A 112 0.35 7.88 6.00
CA SER A 112 0.73 9.30 6.21
C SER A 112 -0.33 10.12 6.94
N ALA A 113 -1.56 9.62 7.09
CA ALA A 113 -2.64 10.26 7.84
C ALA A 113 -2.96 9.56 9.17
N SER A 114 -2.43 8.35 9.40
CA SER A 114 -2.81 7.49 10.53
C SER A 114 -1.63 7.04 11.38
N ALA A 115 -0.42 7.01 10.83
CA ALA A 115 0.77 6.50 11.48
C ALA A 115 1.61 7.64 12.08
N ARG A 116 2.15 7.39 13.28
CA ARG A 116 3.18 8.22 13.90
C ARG A 116 4.44 7.39 14.06
N CYS A 117 5.54 7.88 13.51
CA CYS A 117 6.84 7.24 13.57
C CYS A 117 7.85 8.16 14.27
N LYS A 118 8.82 7.56 14.95
CA LYS A 118 9.99 8.25 15.51
C LYS A 118 11.23 7.42 15.17
N ASP A 119 12.26 8.07 14.64
CA ASP A 119 13.54 7.43 14.31
C ASP A 119 13.41 6.15 13.45
N GLY A 120 12.47 6.18 12.49
CA GLY A 120 12.19 5.06 11.60
C GLY A 120 11.32 3.93 12.19
N VAL A 121 10.91 4.05 13.45
CA VAL A 121 10.08 3.07 14.16
C VAL A 121 8.62 3.56 14.23
N LEU A 122 7.67 2.67 13.92
CA LEU A 122 6.25 2.93 14.09
C LEU A 122 5.90 2.91 15.59
N HIS A 123 5.38 4.02 16.11
CA HIS A 123 4.90 4.11 17.50
C HIS A 123 3.40 3.92 17.61
N HIS A 124 2.65 4.39 16.61
CA HIS A 124 1.20 4.35 16.65
C HIS A 124 0.61 4.31 15.25
N LEU A 125 -0.50 3.59 15.08
CA LEU A 125 -1.30 3.56 13.87
C LEU A 125 -2.77 3.64 14.29
N ASN A 126 -3.44 4.72 13.90
CA ASN A 126 -4.89 4.87 14.06
C ASN A 126 -5.60 4.10 12.95
N THR A 127 -6.40 3.10 13.29
CA THR A 127 -7.20 2.30 12.36
C THR A 127 -8.67 2.40 12.72
#